data_AF-A0A5N7BVJ5-F1
#
_entry.id   AF-A0A5N7BVJ5-F1
#
_cell.length_a   1.000
_cell.length_b   1.000
_cell.length_c   1.000
_cell.angle_alpha   90.00
_cell.angle_beta   90.00
_cell.angle_gamma   90.00
#
_symmetry.space_group_name_H-M   'P 1'
#
loop_
_entity.id
_entity.type
_entity.pdbx_description
1 polymer ?
#
loop_
_entity_poly.entity_id
_entity_poly.type
_entity_poly.pdbx_seq_one_letter_code
_entity_poly.pdbx_strand_id
1 'polypeptide(L)'
;MPRPGTTAETYVAYGMTQKLFEACSSQADYSIPQVSQKGAQIPKTEAGEDLGVGEGWWYEDLGLIPTFSTWSQITFLHMYLLTVRLRALPSYSSFQTYSRHLIDHFSHNAEHRMDVLHGFTSRTIRNKFLKDLFIQWRGVLAAYDEGLVKGDAVLGAAVWRNLWKASQNGPDGKELDWSKIARVVAYMRRVTSELSRVNEADLILHLSPRNGGKPGIFGYADLDKKLVDGKR
;
A
#
# COMPACT_ATOMS: atom_id res chain seq x y z
N MET A 1 -0.20 10.88 -27.29
CA MET A 1 0.01 9.54 -26.71
C MET A 1 0.38 8.56 -27.82
N PRO A 2 1.28 7.59 -27.57
CA PRO A 2 1.59 6.51 -28.53
C PRO A 2 0.35 5.68 -28.89
N ARG A 3 0.39 4.96 -30.01
CA ARG A 3 -0.68 4.02 -30.40
C ARG A 3 -0.71 2.81 -29.44
N PRO A 4 -1.91 2.30 -29.08
CA PRO A 4 -2.08 1.10 -28.26
C PRO A 4 -1.31 -0.10 -28.84
N GLY A 5 -0.56 -0.84 -28.01
CA GLY A 5 0.16 -2.06 -28.34
C GLY A 5 1.57 -1.87 -28.93
N THR A 6 2.13 -0.65 -28.94
CA THR A 6 3.48 -0.41 -29.49
C THR A 6 4.59 -0.57 -28.45
N THR A 7 5.80 -0.99 -28.87
CA THR A 7 6.98 -1.12 -27.99
C THR A 7 7.30 0.17 -27.23
N ALA A 8 7.05 1.34 -27.86
CA ALA A 8 7.22 2.64 -27.24
C ALA A 8 6.19 2.92 -26.13
N GLU A 9 4.93 2.47 -26.28
CA GLU A 9 3.93 2.54 -25.21
C GLU A 9 4.34 1.66 -24.02
N THR A 10 4.82 0.44 -24.27
CA THR A 10 5.27 -0.47 -23.21
C THR A 10 6.42 0.11 -22.37
N TYR A 11 7.40 0.76 -23.00
CA TYR A 11 8.54 1.35 -22.28
C TYR A 11 8.13 2.58 -21.46
N VAL A 12 7.28 3.45 -22.03
CA VAL A 12 6.73 4.61 -21.32
C VAL A 12 5.84 4.14 -20.16
N ALA A 13 4.99 3.15 -20.38
CA ALA A 13 4.14 2.55 -19.36
C ALA A 13 4.97 1.93 -18.23
N TYR A 14 6.09 1.25 -18.54
CA TYR A 14 6.98 0.69 -17.54
C TYR A 14 7.59 1.75 -16.62
N GLY A 15 8.15 2.84 -17.18
CA GLY A 15 8.72 3.93 -16.38
C GLY A 15 7.67 4.71 -15.58
N MET A 16 6.47 4.91 -16.14
CA MET A 16 5.35 5.54 -15.44
C MET A 16 4.87 4.67 -14.27
N THR A 17 4.65 3.38 -14.52
CA THR A 17 4.19 2.44 -13.49
C THR A 17 5.21 2.23 -12.38
N GLN A 18 6.51 2.38 -12.66
CA GLN A 18 7.54 2.37 -11.63
C GLN A 18 7.34 3.52 -10.64
N LYS A 19 7.18 4.75 -11.14
CA LYS A 19 6.92 5.93 -10.30
C LYS A 19 5.59 5.84 -9.54
N LEU A 20 4.56 5.30 -10.18
CA LEU A 20 3.27 5.04 -9.53
C LEU A 20 3.44 4.03 -8.38
N PHE A 21 4.20 2.96 -8.59
CA PHE A 21 4.51 1.98 -7.55
C PHE A 21 5.34 2.60 -6.41
N GLU A 22 6.37 3.39 -6.72
CA GLU A 22 7.18 4.09 -5.72
C GLU A 22 6.32 5.00 -4.84
N ALA A 23 5.34 5.71 -5.41
CA ALA A 23 4.37 6.50 -4.67
C ALA A 23 3.49 5.64 -3.73
N CYS A 24 3.16 4.40 -4.11
CA CYS A 24 2.46 3.45 -3.24
C CYS A 24 3.36 2.91 -2.12
N SER A 25 4.56 2.42 -2.45
CA SER A 25 5.48 1.79 -1.49
C SER A 25 5.94 2.77 -0.42
N SER A 26 6.20 4.03 -0.80
CA SER A 26 6.71 5.06 0.12
C SER A 26 5.77 5.41 1.26
N GLN A 27 4.48 5.06 1.17
CA GLN A 27 3.50 5.34 2.21
C GLN A 27 3.75 4.57 3.52
N ALA A 28 4.47 3.45 3.46
CA ALA A 28 4.80 2.62 4.60
C ALA A 28 6.27 2.19 4.59
N ASP A 29 7.14 3.08 4.12
CA ASP A 29 8.57 2.80 4.17
C ASP A 29 9.03 2.66 5.63
N TYR A 30 9.94 1.71 5.81
CA TYR A 30 10.56 1.40 7.08
C TYR A 30 12.01 0.98 6.84
N SER A 31 12.81 1.08 7.89
CA SER A 31 14.21 0.65 7.92
C SER A 31 14.43 -0.35 9.07
N ILE A 32 15.50 -1.14 8.98
CA ILE A 32 15.97 -1.99 10.09
C ILE A 32 17.43 -1.60 10.36
N PRO A 33 17.68 -0.62 11.26
CA PRO A 33 19.03 -0.10 11.50
C PRO A 33 20.06 -1.18 11.85
N GLN A 34 19.62 -2.23 12.56
CA GLN A 34 20.42 -3.35 13.04
C GLN A 34 21.02 -4.18 11.89
N VAL A 35 20.44 -4.16 10.68
CA VAL A 35 20.98 -4.87 9.50
C VAL A 35 22.40 -4.41 9.16
N SER A 36 22.69 -3.12 9.35
CA SER A 36 24.01 -2.53 9.08
C SER A 36 25.03 -2.74 10.20
N GLN A 37 24.60 -3.26 11.35
CA GLN A 37 25.41 -3.37 12.56
C GLN A 37 25.87 -4.81 12.75
N LYS A 38 27.20 -5.02 12.74
CA LYS A 38 27.79 -6.35 12.87
C LYS A 38 27.42 -6.99 14.22
N GLY A 39 26.71 -8.10 14.19
CA GLY A 39 26.30 -8.88 15.37
C GLY A 39 25.08 -8.33 16.11
N ALA A 40 24.42 -7.29 15.60
CA ALA A 40 23.18 -6.80 16.18
C ALA A 40 22.03 -7.79 15.93
N GLN A 41 21.20 -8.00 16.93
CA GLN A 41 19.97 -8.78 16.78
C GLN A 41 18.86 -7.87 16.25
N ILE A 42 18.17 -8.33 15.21
CA ILE A 42 16.97 -7.66 14.72
C ILE A 42 15.84 -7.91 15.72
N PRO A 43 15.22 -6.86 16.28
CA PRO A 43 14.07 -7.02 17.17
C PRO A 43 12.93 -7.76 16.45
N LYS A 44 12.16 -8.55 17.18
CA LYS A 44 11.05 -9.31 16.61
C LYS A 44 9.75 -9.03 17.34
N THR A 45 8.63 -9.10 16.62
CA THR A 45 7.30 -9.14 17.20
C THR A 45 7.07 -10.48 17.92
N GLU A 46 6.01 -10.58 18.71
CA GLU A 46 5.59 -11.85 19.34
C GLU A 46 5.31 -12.95 18.29
N ALA A 47 4.88 -12.56 17.10
CA ALA A 47 4.66 -13.47 15.96
C ALA A 47 5.96 -13.82 15.21
N GLY A 48 7.12 -13.34 15.65
CA GLY A 48 8.44 -13.63 15.08
C GLY A 48 8.84 -12.79 13.86
N GLU A 49 8.03 -11.78 13.49
CA GLU A 49 8.32 -10.88 12.38
C GLU A 49 9.41 -9.89 12.78
N ASP A 50 10.34 -9.60 11.87
CA ASP A 50 11.34 -8.55 12.10
C ASP A 50 10.67 -7.18 12.24
N LEU A 51 11.06 -6.48 13.29
CA LEU A 51 10.56 -5.17 13.67
C LEU A 51 11.57 -4.09 13.24
N GLY A 52 11.11 -3.18 12.38
CA GLY A 52 11.87 -2.03 11.93
C GLY A 52 11.52 -0.73 12.67
N VAL A 53 11.85 0.38 12.02
CA VAL A 53 11.49 1.74 12.38
C VAL A 53 10.88 2.40 11.14
N GLY A 54 9.69 2.97 11.29
CA GLY A 54 8.98 3.69 10.25
C GLY A 54 8.36 4.96 10.83
N GLU A 55 8.08 5.93 9.95
CA GLU A 55 7.57 7.26 10.32
C GLU A 55 6.24 7.55 9.62
N GLY A 56 5.50 8.52 10.16
CA GLY A 56 4.26 9.01 9.58
C GLY A 56 3.00 8.34 10.13
N TRP A 57 1.85 8.84 9.66
CA TRP A 57 0.56 8.62 10.31
C TRP A 57 0.11 7.14 10.36
N TRP A 58 0.58 6.29 9.44
CA TRP A 58 0.30 4.85 9.52
C TRP A 58 0.89 4.20 10.78
N TYR A 59 2.07 4.66 11.22
CA TYR A 59 2.74 4.14 12.41
C TYR A 59 2.42 4.97 13.65
N GLU A 60 2.50 6.29 13.55
CA GLU A 60 2.36 7.21 14.69
C GLU A 60 0.90 7.35 15.16
N ASP A 61 -0.03 7.55 14.22
CA ASP A 61 -1.43 7.80 14.56
C ASP A 61 -2.24 6.49 14.65
N LEU A 62 -2.07 5.61 13.67
CA LEU A 62 -2.80 4.34 13.64
C LEU A 62 -2.13 3.28 14.52
N GLY A 63 -0.86 3.46 14.90
CA GLY A 63 -0.15 2.50 15.74
C GLY A 63 0.14 1.19 15.02
N LEU A 64 0.22 1.17 13.69
CA LEU A 64 0.68 -0.04 12.99
C LEU A 64 2.17 -0.25 13.27
N ILE A 65 2.62 -1.50 13.20
CA ILE A 65 4.01 -1.84 13.49
C ILE A 65 4.81 -1.87 12.17
N PRO A 66 6.01 -1.26 12.08
CA PRO A 66 6.84 -1.27 10.88
C PRO A 66 7.47 -2.65 10.64
N THR A 67 6.70 -3.56 10.02
CA THR A 67 7.12 -4.89 9.59
C THR A 67 6.96 -5.03 8.07
N PHE A 68 7.59 -6.06 7.49
CA PHE A 68 7.39 -6.41 6.08
C PHE A 68 5.91 -6.66 5.75
N SER A 69 5.17 -7.34 6.63
CA SER A 69 3.74 -7.62 6.44
C SER A 69 2.92 -6.32 6.46
N THR A 70 3.25 -5.37 7.31
CA THR A 70 2.54 -4.09 7.36
C THR A 70 2.83 -3.25 6.11
N TRP A 71 4.10 -3.19 5.70
CA TRP A 71 4.49 -2.53 4.45
C TRP A 71 3.77 -3.13 3.24
N SER A 72 3.72 -4.46 3.12
CA SER A 72 3.08 -5.10 1.96
C SER A 72 1.58 -4.82 1.90
N GLN A 73 0.88 -4.86 3.04
CA GLN A 73 -0.56 -4.61 3.11
C GLN A 73 -0.92 -3.14 2.86
N ILE A 74 -0.14 -2.19 3.39
CA ILE A 74 -0.34 -0.76 3.08
C ILE A 74 0.00 -0.48 1.61
N THR A 75 1.05 -1.09 1.07
CA THR A 75 1.40 -0.96 -0.35
C THR A 75 0.29 -1.52 -1.24
N PHE A 76 -0.28 -2.69 -0.90
CA PHE A 76 -1.44 -3.24 -1.59
C PHE A 76 -2.67 -2.33 -1.52
N LEU A 77 -2.95 -1.68 -0.38
CA LEU A 77 -4.03 -0.71 -0.27
C LEU A 77 -3.87 0.43 -1.28
N HIS A 78 -2.67 1.00 -1.42
CA HIS A 78 -2.41 2.07 -2.38
C HIS A 78 -2.42 1.58 -3.83
N MET A 79 -1.85 0.40 -4.10
CA MET A 79 -1.94 -0.24 -5.41
C MET A 79 -3.39 -0.54 -5.80
N TYR A 80 -4.25 -0.90 -4.83
CA TYR A 80 -5.68 -1.09 -5.05
C TYR A 80 -6.36 0.21 -5.46
N LEU A 81 -6.10 1.31 -4.73
CA LEU A 81 -6.65 2.63 -5.06
C LEU A 81 -6.24 3.08 -6.47
N LEU A 82 -4.99 2.83 -6.88
CA LEU A 82 -4.57 3.04 -8.27
C LEU A 82 -5.30 2.11 -9.24
N THR A 83 -5.41 0.83 -8.92
CA THR A 83 -6.08 -0.16 -9.76
C THR A 83 -7.52 0.24 -10.04
N VAL A 84 -8.26 0.74 -9.03
CA VAL A 84 -9.61 1.30 -9.21
C VAL A 84 -9.61 2.44 -10.24
N ARG A 85 -8.67 3.37 -10.16
CA ARG A 85 -8.55 4.47 -11.13
C ARG A 85 -8.13 4.00 -12.52
N LEU A 86 -7.22 3.03 -12.61
CA LEU A 86 -6.71 2.47 -13.85
C LEU A 86 -7.75 1.62 -14.60
N ARG A 87 -8.73 1.05 -13.89
CA ARG A 87 -9.89 0.38 -14.53
C ARG A 87 -10.77 1.33 -15.35
N ALA A 88 -10.68 2.64 -15.10
CA ALA A 88 -11.37 3.67 -15.87
C ALA A 88 -10.58 4.20 -17.08
N LEU A 89 -9.45 3.56 -17.44
CA LEU A 89 -8.72 3.87 -18.66
C LEU A 89 -9.57 3.54 -19.91
N PRO A 90 -9.39 4.29 -21.02
CA PRO A 90 -10.21 4.12 -22.22
C PRO A 90 -9.99 2.77 -22.93
N SER A 91 -8.86 2.11 -22.68
CA SER A 91 -8.55 0.80 -23.26
C SER A 91 -8.30 -0.24 -22.18
N TYR A 92 -8.96 -1.39 -22.33
CA TYR A 92 -8.72 -2.57 -21.50
C TYR A 92 -7.27 -3.06 -21.60
N SER A 93 -6.65 -2.98 -22.79
CA SER A 93 -5.25 -3.39 -22.96
C SER A 93 -4.28 -2.50 -22.17
N SER A 94 -4.54 -1.19 -22.12
CA SER A 94 -3.72 -0.26 -21.32
C SER A 94 -3.86 -0.59 -19.84
N PHE A 95 -5.09 -0.84 -19.34
CA PHE A 95 -5.28 -1.31 -17.97
C PHE A 95 -4.49 -2.59 -17.67
N GLN A 96 -4.53 -3.60 -18.54
CA GLN A 96 -3.79 -4.85 -18.34
C GLN A 96 -2.28 -4.62 -18.26
N THR A 97 -1.72 -3.78 -19.14
CA THR A 97 -0.30 -3.42 -19.14
C THR A 97 0.10 -2.73 -17.84
N TYR A 98 -0.66 -1.73 -17.39
CA TYR A 98 -0.38 -1.03 -16.14
C TYR A 98 -0.48 -1.96 -14.93
N SER A 99 -1.54 -2.78 -14.86
CA SER A 99 -1.76 -3.74 -13.78
C SER A 99 -0.62 -4.76 -13.67
N ARG A 100 -0.16 -5.29 -14.81
CA ARG A 100 0.99 -6.21 -14.88
C ARG A 100 2.27 -5.55 -14.37
N HIS A 101 2.62 -4.37 -14.86
CA HIS A 101 3.84 -3.72 -14.42
C HIS A 101 3.79 -3.31 -12.95
N LEU A 102 2.64 -2.90 -12.43
CA LEU A 102 2.49 -2.53 -11.01
C LEU A 102 2.79 -3.73 -10.09
N ILE A 103 2.30 -4.94 -10.42
CA ILE A 103 2.60 -6.14 -9.64
C ILE A 103 4.02 -6.66 -9.85
N ASP A 104 4.60 -6.46 -11.05
CA ASP A 104 6.02 -6.79 -11.32
C ASP A 104 6.94 -5.91 -10.45
N HIS A 105 6.69 -4.59 -10.41
CA HIS A 105 7.45 -3.64 -9.56
C HIS A 105 7.32 -3.98 -8.07
N PHE A 106 6.11 -4.30 -7.60
CA PHE A 106 5.91 -4.79 -6.24
C PHE A 106 6.74 -6.05 -5.95
N SER A 107 6.70 -7.02 -6.86
CA SER A 107 7.41 -8.30 -6.66
C SER A 107 8.92 -8.10 -6.59
N HIS A 108 9.48 -7.22 -7.42
CA HIS A 108 10.90 -6.87 -7.38
C HIS A 108 11.28 -6.15 -6.08
N ASN A 109 10.47 -5.19 -5.62
CA ASN A 109 10.74 -4.47 -4.38
C ASN A 109 10.59 -5.39 -3.14
N ALA A 110 9.59 -6.26 -3.15
CA ALA A 110 9.38 -7.27 -2.11
C ALA A 110 10.57 -8.24 -2.04
N GLU A 111 11.06 -8.75 -3.18
CA GLU A 111 12.25 -9.61 -3.21
C GLU A 111 13.47 -8.89 -2.65
N HIS A 112 13.70 -7.65 -3.06
CA HIS A 112 14.82 -6.84 -2.58
C HIS A 112 14.75 -6.62 -1.06
N ARG A 113 13.58 -6.28 -0.51
CA ARG A 113 13.40 -6.12 0.95
C ARG A 113 13.62 -7.43 1.70
N MET A 114 13.10 -8.54 1.19
CA MET A 114 13.32 -9.86 1.80
C MET A 114 14.81 -10.20 1.89
N ASP A 115 15.58 -9.88 0.84
CA ASP A 115 17.02 -10.12 0.82
C ASP A 115 17.78 -9.16 1.73
N VAL A 116 17.60 -7.85 1.52
CA VAL A 116 18.41 -6.80 2.17
C VAL A 116 18.01 -6.55 3.61
N LEU A 117 16.72 -6.48 3.93
CA LEU A 117 16.25 -6.11 5.28
C LEU A 117 16.06 -7.34 6.18
N HIS A 118 15.68 -8.48 5.61
CA HIS A 118 15.27 -9.67 6.35
C HIS A 118 16.23 -10.87 6.21
N GLY A 119 17.31 -10.71 5.42
CA GLY A 119 18.34 -11.73 5.28
C GLY A 119 17.87 -13.03 4.63
N PHE A 120 16.78 -13.01 3.85
CA PHE A 120 16.29 -14.18 3.12
C PHE A 120 17.14 -14.42 1.88
N THR A 121 18.34 -14.96 2.07
CA THR A 121 19.30 -15.24 1.00
C THR A 121 18.86 -16.40 0.09
N SER A 122 17.98 -17.29 0.57
CA SER A 122 17.47 -18.41 -0.21
C SER A 122 16.43 -17.96 -1.24
N ARG A 123 16.82 -18.01 -2.52
CA ARG A 123 15.93 -17.72 -3.66
C ARG A 123 14.66 -18.57 -3.67
N THR A 124 14.75 -19.84 -3.29
CA THR A 124 13.58 -20.73 -3.23
C THR A 124 12.56 -20.26 -2.19
N ILE A 125 13.04 -19.82 -1.03
CA ILE A 125 12.18 -19.27 0.03
C ILE A 125 11.55 -17.97 -0.46
N ARG A 126 12.33 -17.03 -1.01
CA ARG A 126 11.79 -15.78 -1.56
C ARG A 126 10.71 -16.03 -2.62
N ASN A 127 10.94 -16.94 -3.56
CA ASN A 127 9.95 -17.29 -4.58
C ASN A 127 8.65 -17.86 -4.01
N LYS A 128 8.72 -18.62 -2.91
CA LYS A 128 7.52 -19.11 -2.20
C LYS A 128 6.75 -17.93 -1.60
N PHE A 129 7.43 -17.06 -0.86
CA PHE A 129 6.83 -15.86 -0.27
C PHE A 129 6.21 -14.93 -1.33
N LEU A 130 6.86 -14.72 -2.47
CA LEU A 130 6.31 -13.92 -3.58
C LEU A 130 5.00 -14.52 -4.13
N LYS A 131 4.90 -15.85 -4.24
CA LYS A 131 3.65 -16.52 -4.63
C LYS A 131 2.55 -16.32 -3.59
N ASP A 132 2.89 -16.40 -2.31
CA ASP A 132 1.94 -16.16 -1.22
C ASP A 132 1.45 -14.71 -1.23
N LEU A 133 2.34 -13.74 -1.43
CA LEU A 133 2.01 -12.32 -1.61
C LEU A 133 1.11 -12.08 -2.83
N PHE A 134 1.34 -12.78 -3.94
CA PHE A 134 0.48 -12.67 -5.13
C PHE A 134 -0.94 -13.18 -4.86
N ILE A 135 -1.10 -14.25 -4.08
CA ILE A 135 -2.41 -14.73 -3.63
C ILE A 135 -3.06 -13.70 -2.70
N GLN A 136 -2.31 -13.13 -1.75
CA GLN A 136 -2.80 -12.08 -0.86
C GLN A 136 -3.27 -10.86 -1.65
N TRP A 137 -2.50 -10.40 -2.64
CA TRP A 137 -2.87 -9.29 -3.52
C TRP A 137 -4.25 -9.51 -4.17
N ARG A 138 -4.50 -10.72 -4.70
CA ARG A 138 -5.81 -11.07 -5.26
C ARG A 138 -6.93 -11.07 -4.22
N GLY A 139 -6.63 -11.51 -3.00
CA GLY A 139 -7.57 -11.43 -1.88
C GLY A 139 -7.91 -9.98 -1.51
N VAL A 140 -6.90 -9.10 -1.50
CA VAL A 140 -7.06 -7.66 -1.28
C VAL A 140 -7.95 -7.04 -2.36
N LEU A 141 -7.67 -7.31 -3.64
CA LEU A 141 -8.50 -6.84 -4.76
C LEU A 141 -9.98 -7.21 -4.54
N ALA A 142 -10.26 -8.49 -4.27
CA ALA A 142 -11.63 -8.97 -4.09
C ALA A 142 -12.31 -8.35 -2.86
N ALA A 143 -11.62 -8.30 -1.72
CA ALA A 143 -12.19 -7.80 -0.47
C ALA A 143 -12.46 -6.29 -0.51
N TYR A 144 -11.57 -5.50 -1.11
CA TYR A 144 -11.78 -4.07 -1.24
C TYR A 144 -12.79 -3.73 -2.34
N ASP A 145 -12.85 -4.48 -3.45
CA ASP A 145 -13.92 -4.31 -4.45
C ASP A 145 -15.30 -4.58 -3.83
N GLU A 146 -15.43 -5.64 -3.02
CA GLU A 146 -16.65 -5.91 -2.27
C GLU A 146 -16.99 -4.77 -1.30
N GLY A 147 -16.01 -4.29 -0.53
CA GLY A 147 -16.20 -3.18 0.41
C GLY A 147 -16.59 -1.86 -0.27
N LEU A 148 -15.98 -1.56 -1.42
CA LEU A 148 -16.27 -0.34 -2.17
C LEU A 148 -17.75 -0.30 -2.60
N VAL A 149 -18.30 -1.44 -3.03
CA VAL A 149 -19.68 -1.59 -3.53
C VAL A 149 -20.70 -1.76 -2.40
N LYS A 150 -20.41 -2.57 -1.38
CA LYS A 150 -21.38 -2.91 -0.31
C LYS A 150 -21.43 -1.90 0.83
N GLY A 151 -20.48 -0.97 0.91
CA GLY A 151 -20.50 0.12 1.88
C GLY A 151 -19.43 0.04 2.96
N ASP A 152 -19.37 1.08 3.78
CA ASP A 152 -18.22 1.35 4.66
C ASP A 152 -18.02 0.31 5.77
N ALA A 153 -19.08 -0.36 6.23
CA ALA A 153 -18.94 -1.45 7.19
C ALA A 153 -18.19 -2.65 6.59
N VAL A 154 -18.50 -3.02 5.33
CA VAL A 154 -17.82 -4.12 4.64
C VAL A 154 -16.39 -3.73 4.27
N LEU A 155 -16.18 -2.47 3.85
CA LEU A 155 -14.84 -1.94 3.60
C LEU A 155 -14.00 -1.90 4.88
N GLY A 156 -14.58 -1.48 6.01
CA GLY A 156 -13.93 -1.48 7.32
C GLY A 156 -13.53 -2.89 7.77
N ALA A 157 -14.39 -3.89 7.56
CA ALA A 157 -14.04 -5.28 7.83
C ALA A 157 -12.88 -5.77 6.95
N ALA A 158 -12.84 -5.39 5.67
CA ALA A 158 -11.73 -5.71 4.78
C ALA A 158 -10.42 -5.01 5.20
N VAL A 159 -10.49 -3.73 5.61
CA VAL A 159 -9.35 -2.97 6.14
C VAL A 159 -8.81 -3.63 7.41
N TRP A 160 -9.68 -3.97 8.35
CA TRP A 160 -9.32 -4.63 9.59
C TRP A 160 -8.63 -5.99 9.37
N ARG A 161 -9.17 -6.83 8.50
CA ARG A 161 -8.56 -8.13 8.18
C ARG A 161 -7.16 -8.01 7.56
N ASN A 162 -6.96 -7.02 6.69
CA ASN A 162 -5.70 -6.85 5.96
C ASN A 162 -4.63 -6.08 6.75
N LEU A 163 -4.97 -4.92 7.33
CA LEU A 163 -3.99 -4.08 8.04
C LEU A 163 -3.78 -4.49 9.50
N TRP A 164 -4.84 -4.94 10.19
CA TRP A 164 -4.78 -5.37 11.59
C TRP A 164 -4.82 -6.88 11.75
N LYS A 165 -4.69 -7.65 10.67
CA LYS A 165 -4.61 -9.12 10.69
C LYS A 165 -5.80 -9.78 11.42
N ALA A 166 -6.97 -9.14 11.37
CA ALA A 166 -8.16 -9.54 12.13
C ALA A 166 -7.97 -9.59 13.67
N SER A 167 -7.01 -8.82 14.19
CA SER A 167 -6.77 -8.69 15.63
C SER A 167 -7.81 -7.79 16.28
N GLN A 168 -8.32 -8.20 17.44
CA GLN A 168 -9.14 -7.34 18.30
C GLN A 168 -8.30 -6.38 19.16
N ASN A 169 -6.98 -6.62 19.21
CA ASN A 169 -6.06 -5.85 20.02
C ASN A 169 -5.08 -5.05 19.15
N GLY A 170 -4.72 -3.86 19.62
CA GLY A 170 -3.60 -3.11 19.10
C GLY A 170 -2.25 -3.76 19.47
N PRO A 171 -1.14 -3.28 18.90
CA PRO A 171 0.22 -3.74 19.25
C PRO A 171 0.60 -3.61 20.72
N ASP A 172 -0.07 -2.73 21.46
CA ASP A 172 0.13 -2.53 22.90
C ASP A 172 -0.68 -3.52 23.76
N GLY A 173 -1.34 -4.49 23.13
CA GLY A 173 -2.16 -5.52 23.78
C GLY A 173 -3.52 -5.03 24.28
N LYS A 174 -3.86 -3.76 24.07
CA LYS A 174 -5.17 -3.19 24.44
C LYS A 174 -6.17 -3.40 23.32
N GLU A 175 -7.45 -3.26 23.66
CA GLU A 175 -8.52 -3.28 22.66
C GLU A 175 -8.25 -2.25 21.54
N LEU A 176 -8.46 -2.69 20.30
CA LEU A 176 -8.26 -1.86 19.13
C LEU A 176 -9.23 -0.67 19.14
N ASP A 177 -8.68 0.53 19.00
CA ASP A 177 -9.51 1.72 18.73
C ASP A 177 -10.09 1.64 17.31
N TRP A 178 -11.37 1.24 17.22
CA TRP A 178 -12.10 1.09 15.96
C TRP A 178 -12.22 2.38 15.15
N SER A 179 -12.00 3.55 15.75
CA SER A 179 -11.93 4.82 15.01
C SER A 179 -10.78 4.84 14.00
N LYS A 180 -9.69 4.09 14.28
CA LYS A 180 -8.55 3.95 13.37
C LYS A 180 -8.93 3.23 12.07
N ILE A 181 -9.77 2.20 12.16
CA ILE A 181 -10.31 1.51 10.97
C ILE A 181 -11.22 2.46 10.18
N ALA A 182 -12.12 3.17 10.87
CA ALA A 182 -12.99 4.14 10.24
C ALA A 182 -12.21 5.26 9.53
N ARG A 183 -11.07 5.69 10.09
CA ARG A 183 -10.19 6.69 9.50
C ARG A 183 -9.53 6.19 8.21
N VAL A 184 -9.11 4.93 8.17
CA VAL A 184 -8.60 4.33 6.92
C VAL A 184 -9.71 4.19 5.87
N VAL A 185 -10.94 3.87 6.27
CA VAL A 185 -12.09 3.85 5.34
C VAL A 185 -12.37 5.24 4.77
N ALA A 186 -12.39 6.28 5.62
CA ALA A 186 -12.55 7.67 5.19
C ALA A 186 -11.43 8.08 4.21
N TYR A 187 -10.18 7.74 4.54
CA TYR A 187 -9.01 7.92 3.68
C TYR A 187 -9.21 7.25 2.30
N MET A 188 -9.59 5.97 2.25
CA MET A 188 -9.82 5.25 0.99
C MET A 188 -10.92 5.91 0.14
N ARG A 189 -12.01 6.39 0.76
CA ARG A 189 -13.10 7.10 0.08
C ARG A 189 -12.63 8.44 -0.50
N ARG A 190 -11.90 9.23 0.29
CA ARG A 190 -11.32 10.51 -0.16
C ARG A 190 -10.37 10.28 -1.33
N VAL A 191 -9.39 9.38 -1.18
CA VAL A 191 -8.40 9.09 -2.21
C VAL A 191 -9.06 8.61 -3.49
N THR A 192 -10.03 7.71 -3.41
CA THR A 192 -10.79 7.25 -4.59
C THR A 192 -11.49 8.41 -5.30
N SER A 193 -12.13 9.32 -4.53
CA SER A 193 -12.81 10.50 -5.07
C SER A 193 -11.85 11.52 -5.68
N GLU A 194 -10.66 11.72 -5.11
CA GLU A 194 -9.65 12.62 -5.65
C GLU A 194 -9.02 12.03 -6.92
N LEU A 195 -8.67 10.75 -6.92
CA LEU A 195 -8.10 10.06 -8.08
C LEU A 195 -9.06 10.08 -9.29
N SER A 196 -10.38 10.01 -9.06
CA SER A 196 -11.37 10.06 -10.13
C SER A 196 -11.37 11.40 -10.90
N ARG A 197 -10.76 12.44 -10.34
CA ARG A 197 -10.67 13.79 -10.94
C ARG A 197 -9.33 14.04 -11.63
N VAL A 198 -8.37 13.12 -11.52
CA VAL A 198 -7.02 13.27 -12.07
C VAL A 198 -6.92 12.58 -13.42
N ASN A 199 -6.35 13.27 -14.42
CA ASN A 199 -6.04 12.67 -15.71
C ASN A 199 -4.92 11.62 -15.55
N GLU A 200 -4.94 10.55 -16.35
CA GLU A 200 -3.90 9.51 -16.33
C GLU A 200 -2.49 10.11 -16.43
N ALA A 201 -2.28 11.06 -17.34
CA ALA A 201 -0.97 11.68 -17.57
C ALA A 201 -0.44 12.44 -16.34
N ASP A 202 -1.34 12.90 -15.47
CA ASP A 202 -1.02 13.73 -14.31
C ASP A 202 -0.96 12.93 -13.01
N LEU A 203 -1.29 11.63 -13.02
CA LEU A 203 -1.38 10.81 -11.79
C LEU A 203 -0.15 10.98 -10.90
N ILE A 204 1.05 10.84 -11.45
CA ILE A 204 2.30 10.96 -10.69
C ILE A 204 2.44 12.33 -10.01
N LEU A 205 2.03 13.42 -10.67
CA LEU A 205 2.13 14.79 -10.14
C LEU A 205 1.18 15.05 -8.96
N HIS A 206 0.20 14.17 -8.77
CA HIS A 206 -0.80 14.29 -7.72
C HIS A 206 -0.60 13.29 -6.58
N LEU A 207 0.05 12.14 -6.82
CA LEU A 207 0.27 11.13 -5.79
C LEU A 207 1.35 11.53 -4.79
N SER A 208 2.45 12.10 -5.29
CA SER A 208 3.58 12.52 -4.46
C SER A 208 3.40 13.93 -3.88
N PRO A 209 4.12 14.29 -2.79
CA PRO A 209 4.12 15.64 -2.26
C PRO A 209 4.41 16.68 -3.34
N ARG A 210 3.64 17.76 -3.34
CA ARG A 210 3.78 18.85 -4.32
C ARG A 210 4.80 19.88 -3.84
N ASN A 211 5.39 20.60 -4.80
CA ASN A 211 6.20 21.78 -4.51
C ASN A 211 5.44 22.73 -3.58
N GLY A 212 6.05 23.09 -2.45
CA GLY A 212 5.43 23.89 -1.38
C GLY A 212 4.91 23.09 -0.18
N GLY A 213 5.24 21.80 -0.07
CA GLY A 213 5.02 21.01 1.15
C GLY A 213 3.58 20.52 1.36
N LYS A 214 2.69 20.70 0.38
CA LYS A 214 1.34 20.13 0.43
C LYS A 214 1.41 18.61 0.21
N PRO A 215 0.78 17.80 1.07
CA PRO A 215 0.71 16.36 0.87
C PRO A 215 0.04 16.03 -0.48
N GLY A 216 0.54 15.00 -1.16
CA GLY A 216 -0.13 14.43 -2.33
C GLY A 216 -1.43 13.74 -1.93
N ILE A 217 -2.15 13.18 -2.90
CA ILE A 217 -3.44 12.50 -2.68
C ILE A 217 -3.31 11.39 -1.62
N PHE A 218 -2.22 10.62 -1.64
CA PHE A 218 -1.95 9.55 -0.67
C PHE A 218 -1.51 10.06 0.71
N GLY A 219 -1.18 11.34 0.82
CA GLY A 219 -0.77 11.91 2.09
C GLY A 219 -1.92 12.00 3.08
N TYR A 220 -1.52 12.24 4.33
CA TYR A 220 -2.44 12.54 5.42
C TYR A 220 -3.30 13.78 5.11
N ALA A 221 -4.58 13.71 5.45
CA ALA A 221 -5.48 14.86 5.46
C ALA A 221 -6.27 14.90 6.77
N ASP A 222 -6.31 16.07 7.43
CA ASP A 222 -7.10 16.30 8.65
C ASP A 222 -8.58 15.98 8.45
N LEU A 223 -9.08 16.10 7.22
CA LEU A 223 -10.46 15.79 6.86
C LEU A 223 -10.82 14.34 7.19
N ASP A 224 -9.92 13.39 6.93
CA ASP A 224 -10.16 11.95 7.17
C ASP A 224 -10.37 11.68 8.66
N LYS A 225 -9.63 12.40 9.51
CA LYS A 225 -9.76 12.35 10.97
C LYS A 225 -11.04 13.04 11.44
N LYS A 226 -11.32 14.25 10.96
CA LYS A 226 -12.52 15.03 11.32
C LYS A 226 -13.82 14.32 10.94
N LEU A 227 -13.85 13.56 9.84
CA LEU A 227 -15.03 12.79 9.43
C LEU A 227 -15.39 11.68 10.42
N VAL A 228 -14.40 11.14 11.13
CA VAL A 228 -14.58 10.09 12.15
C VAL A 228 -14.87 10.71 13.52
N ASP A 229 -14.11 11.74 13.89
CA ASP A 229 -14.19 12.38 15.21
C ASP A 229 -15.44 13.27 15.34
N GLY A 230 -15.88 13.90 14.25
CA GLY A 230 -16.97 14.88 14.21
C GLY A 230 -18.39 14.32 14.39
N LYS A 231 -18.52 13.04 14.74
CA LYS A 231 -19.81 12.37 15.04
C LYS A 231 -19.92 11.88 16.50
N ARG A 232 -19.02 12.30 17.39
CA ARG A 232 -19.14 12.04 18.84
C ARG A 232 -19.74 13.21 19.59
#